data_AF-A0A3G8YKG4-F1
#
_entry.id   AF-A0A3G8YKG4-F1
#
_cell.length_a   1.000
_cell.length_b   1.000
_cell.length_c   1.000
_cell.angle_alpha   90.00
_cell.angle_beta   90.00
_cell.angle_gamma   90.00
#
_symmetry.space_group_name_H-M   'P 1'
#
loop_
_entity.id
_entity.type
_entity.pdbx_description
1 polymer ?
#
loop_
_entity_poly.entity_id
_entity_poly.type
_entity_poly.pdbx_seq_one_letter_code
_entity_poly.pdbx_strand_id
1 'polypeptide(L)'
;MRLATAADEIEPLGDARVKENEAFFGLLLLSRVVVRLGDFSPVPLEVIAGLYVSDFAFLQALYIELNSSTPTTSPALGLTTLPASASPAFQERPTLQGSIETSCPQCGAELILDLDAASDLAPA
;
A
#
# COMPACT_ATOMS: atom_id res chain seq x y z
N MET A 1 -14.90 5.95 9.19
CA MET A 1 -13.46 6.23 9.06
C MET A 1 -13.28 7.23 7.92
N ARG A 2 -12.25 8.08 7.95
CA ARG A 2 -11.85 8.93 6.82
C ARG A 2 -10.61 8.32 6.14
N LEU A 3 -10.33 8.71 4.89
CA LEU A 3 -9.05 8.39 4.26
C LEU A 3 -7.90 8.97 5.08
N ALA A 4 -6.84 8.19 5.17
CA ALA A 4 -5.59 8.59 5.79
C ALA A 4 -4.90 9.63 4.90
N THR A 5 -4.34 10.65 5.54
CA THR A 5 -3.39 11.53 4.86
C THR A 5 -1.98 11.01 5.11
N ALA A 6 -1.01 11.40 4.28
CA ALA A 6 0.39 11.08 4.54
C ALA A 6 0.86 11.55 5.93
N ALA A 7 0.31 12.66 6.45
CA ALA A 7 0.63 13.13 7.79
C ALA A 7 0.14 12.18 8.89
N ASP A 8 -1.00 11.52 8.70
CA ASP A 8 -1.51 10.53 9.66
C ASP A 8 -0.64 9.29 9.75
N GLU A 9 0.07 8.95 8.67
CA GLU A 9 1.00 7.81 8.64
C GLU A 9 2.39 8.18 9.17
N ILE A 10 2.87 9.40 8.92
CA ILE A 10 4.25 9.78 9.27
C ILE A 10 4.35 10.36 10.68
N GLU A 11 3.40 11.20 11.11
CA GLU A 11 3.50 11.91 12.39
C GLU A 11 3.58 10.96 13.61
N PRO A 12 2.82 9.85 13.69
CA PRO A 12 2.91 8.93 14.84
C PRO A 12 4.28 8.27 14.99
N LEU A 13 5.09 8.16 13.93
CA LEU A 13 6.45 7.62 13.99
C LEU A 13 7.38 8.46 14.88
N GLY A 14 7.00 9.72 15.16
CA GLY A 14 7.70 10.58 16.10
C GLY A 14 7.49 10.22 17.58
N ASP A 15 6.38 9.55 17.94
CA ASP A 15 6.00 9.23 19.32
C ASP A 15 7.01 8.25 19.94
N ALA A 16 7.45 8.54 21.17
CA ALA A 16 8.43 7.72 21.88
C ALA A 16 7.96 6.28 22.07
N ARG A 17 6.65 6.06 22.26
CA ARG A 17 6.07 4.72 22.45
C ARG A 17 6.10 3.90 21.16
N VAL A 18 5.93 4.55 20.00
CA VAL A 18 6.05 3.89 18.69
C VAL A 18 7.51 3.53 18.40
N LYS A 19 8.45 4.41 18.77
CA LYS A 19 9.89 4.14 18.65
C LYS A 19 10.35 2.98 19.53
N GLU A 20 9.80 2.87 20.73
CA GLU A 20 10.08 1.76 21.64
C GLU A 20 9.37 0.47 21.20
N ASN A 21 8.15 0.58 20.68
CA ASN A 21 7.35 -0.54 20.21
C ASN A 21 6.45 -0.13 19.03
N GLU A 22 6.80 -0.60 17.84
CA GLU A 22 6.07 -0.30 16.60
C GLU A 22 4.59 -0.73 16.65
N ALA A 23 4.22 -1.71 17.50
CA ALA A 23 2.83 -2.11 17.67
C ALA A 23 1.91 -0.97 18.17
N PHE A 24 2.45 0.09 18.77
CA PHE A 24 1.68 1.28 19.14
C PHE A 24 1.23 2.12 17.93
N PHE A 25 1.87 1.96 16.78
CA PHE A 25 1.56 2.73 15.57
C PHE A 25 0.10 2.56 15.15
N GLY A 26 -0.37 1.30 15.06
CA GLY A 26 -1.75 1.01 14.65
C GLY A 26 -2.80 1.64 15.56
N LEU A 27 -2.52 1.76 16.87
CA LEU A 27 -3.41 2.41 17.83
C LEU A 27 -3.53 3.92 17.56
N LEU A 28 -2.40 4.60 17.36
CA LEU A 28 -2.36 6.03 17.06
C LEU A 28 -2.95 6.35 15.67
N LEU A 29 -2.64 5.51 14.68
CA LEU A 29 -3.18 5.67 13.33
C LEU A 29 -4.70 5.56 13.35
N LEU A 30 -5.24 4.52 13.98
CA LEU A 30 -6.69 4.30 14.05
C LEU A 30 -7.40 5.40 14.85
N SER A 31 -6.82 5.93 15.93
CA SER A 31 -7.44 7.04 16.68
C SER A 31 -7.56 8.33 15.84
N ARG A 32 -6.67 8.53 14.86
CA ARG A 32 -6.66 9.72 13.98
C ARG A 32 -7.63 9.62 12.81
N VAL A 33 -7.84 8.42 12.27
CA VAL A 33 -8.63 8.19 11.04
C VAL A 33 -10.05 7.70 11.32
N VAL A 34 -10.31 7.12 12.50
CA VAL A 34 -11.67 6.77 12.91
C VAL A 34 -12.40 8.03 13.41
N VAL A 35 -13.29 8.56 12.58
CA VAL A 35 -14.03 9.81 12.86
C VAL A 35 -15.03 9.67 14.01
N ARG A 36 -15.65 8.49 14.17
CA ARG A 36 -16.63 8.20 15.21
C ARG A 36 -16.73 6.70 15.50
N LEU A 37 -16.86 6.34 16.77
CA LEU A 37 -17.16 4.99 17.27
C LEU A 37 -18.21 5.12 18.38
N GLY A 38 -19.46 4.73 18.10
CA GLY A 38 -20.57 4.96 19.03
C GLY A 38 -20.72 6.45 19.37
N ASP A 39 -20.55 6.78 20.65
CA ASP A 39 -20.66 8.15 21.17
C ASP A 39 -19.32 8.91 21.18
N PHE A 40 -18.21 8.27 20.79
CA PHE A 40 -16.89 8.90 20.74
C PHE A 40 -16.66 9.60 19.39
N SER A 41 -16.47 10.91 19.40
CA SER A 41 -16.00 11.72 18.25
C SER A 41 -15.37 13.03 18.77
N PRO A 42 -14.04 13.24 18.65
CA PRO A 42 -13.05 12.31 18.08
C PRO A 42 -12.90 11.04 18.92
N VAL A 43 -12.38 9.97 18.32
CA VAL A 43 -12.16 8.71 19.05
C VAL A 43 -10.82 8.79 19.80
N PRO A 44 -10.82 8.71 21.14
CA PRO A 44 -9.58 8.77 21.91
C PRO A 44 -8.78 7.47 21.79
N LEU A 45 -7.47 7.55 22.01
CA LEU A 45 -6.53 6.42 21.91
C LEU A 45 -6.93 5.27 22.85
N GLU A 46 -7.39 5.60 24.05
CA GLU A 46 -7.76 4.65 25.10
C GLU A 46 -8.96 3.78 24.67
N VAL A 47 -9.87 4.34 23.88
CA VAL A 47 -11.01 3.57 23.33
C VAL A 47 -10.53 2.56 22.31
N ILE A 48 -9.63 2.95 21.40
CA ILE A 48 -9.03 2.01 20.41
C ILE A 48 -8.22 0.92 21.12
N ALA A 49 -7.41 1.29 22.13
CA ALA A 49 -6.60 0.36 22.90
C ALA A 49 -7.42 -0.59 23.78
N GLY A 50 -8.64 -0.19 24.16
CA GLY A 50 -9.58 -1.00 24.93
C GLY A 50 -10.47 -1.93 24.11
N LEU A 51 -10.35 -1.94 22.77
CA LEU A 51 -11.13 -2.82 21.91
C LEU A 51 -10.76 -4.29 22.13
N TYR A 52 -11.72 -5.19 21.90
CA TYR A 52 -11.40 -6.60 21.74
C TYR A 52 -10.48 -6.78 20.53
N VAL A 53 -9.60 -7.79 20.60
CA VAL A 53 -8.61 -8.07 19.55
C VAL A 53 -9.27 -8.25 18.18
N SER A 54 -10.44 -8.89 18.12
CA SER A 54 -11.22 -9.06 16.89
C SER A 54 -11.68 -7.73 16.29
N ASP A 55 -12.09 -6.79 17.14
CA ASP A 55 -12.63 -5.50 16.71
C ASP A 55 -11.50 -4.58 16.25
N PHE A 56 -10.36 -4.61 16.95
CA PHE A 56 -9.16 -3.92 16.50
C PHE A 56 -8.67 -4.45 15.15
N ALA A 57 -8.61 -5.78 14.99
CA ALA A 57 -8.24 -6.41 13.73
C ALA A 57 -9.20 -6.05 12.59
N PHE A 58 -10.50 -6.01 12.86
CA PHE A 58 -11.50 -5.55 11.91
C PHE A 58 -11.25 -4.10 11.46
N LEU A 59 -10.98 -3.18 12.39
CA LEU A 59 -10.69 -1.78 12.04
C LEU A 59 -9.39 -1.62 11.26
N GLN A 60 -8.35 -2.42 11.55
CA GLN A 60 -7.14 -2.44 10.74
C GLN A 60 -7.39 -2.93 9.31
N ALA A 61 -8.17 -4.01 9.16
CA ALA A 61 -8.54 -4.51 7.83
C ALA A 61 -9.34 -3.47 7.05
N LEU A 62 -10.30 -2.80 7.70
CA LEU A 62 -11.09 -1.73 7.10
C LEU A 62 -10.23 -0.53 6.71
N TYR A 63 -9.22 -0.17 7.53
CA TYR A 63 -8.26 0.87 7.18
C TYR A 63 -7.52 0.55 5.88
N ILE A 64 -7.02 -0.69 5.76
CA ILE A 64 -6.30 -1.14 4.56
C ILE A 64 -7.22 -1.09 3.34
N GLU A 65 -8.43 -1.63 3.46
CA GLU A 65 -9.40 -1.64 2.36
C GLU A 65 -9.69 -0.23 1.84
N LEU A 66 -9.95 0.72 2.75
CA LEU A 66 -10.28 2.10 2.37
C LEU A 66 -9.11 2.86 1.76
N ASN A 67 -7.87 2.59 2.19
CA ASN A 67 -6.69 3.37 1.75
C ASN A 67 -5.88 2.69 0.64
N SER A 68 -6.19 1.46 0.26
CA SER A 68 -5.50 0.73 -0.80
C SER A 68 -6.12 0.91 -2.19
N SER A 69 -7.28 1.59 -2.31
CA SER A 69 -7.89 1.84 -3.62
C SER A 69 -7.11 2.91 -4.37
N THR A 70 -6.21 2.52 -5.25
CA THR A 70 -5.75 3.38 -6.33
C THR A 70 -6.94 3.72 -7.23
N PRO A 71 -7.31 4.99 -7.45
CA PRO A 71 -8.15 5.31 -8.59
C PRO A 71 -7.32 4.95 -9.83
N THR A 72 -7.59 3.79 -10.43
CA THR A 72 -7.16 3.48 -11.80
C THR A 72 -7.97 4.36 -12.75
N THR A 73 -7.73 5.65 -12.68
CA THR A 73 -8.10 6.63 -13.69
C THR A 73 -6.85 7.46 -13.89
N SER A 74 -5.90 6.89 -14.62
CA SER A 74 -4.97 7.70 -15.40
C SER A 74 -5.80 8.48 -16.42
N PRO A 75 -5.87 9.81 -16.36
CA PRO A 75 -6.39 10.57 -17.47
C PRO A 75 -5.29 10.73 -18.52
N ALA A 76 -5.57 10.19 -19.71
CA ALA A 76 -5.19 10.67 -21.03
C ALA A 76 -3.69 10.85 -21.39
N LEU A 77 -3.25 10.06 -22.39
CA LEU A 77 -2.67 10.65 -23.59
C LEU A 77 -3.58 10.29 -24.76
N GLY A 78 -4.37 11.26 -25.21
CA GLY A 78 -5.10 11.14 -26.46
C GLY A 78 -4.14 11.21 -27.63
N LEU A 79 -4.20 10.26 -28.56
CA LEU A 79 -4.18 10.54 -29.99
C LEU A 79 -4.55 9.27 -30.78
N THR A 80 -5.57 9.44 -31.62
CA THR A 80 -5.93 8.65 -32.80
C THR A 80 -6.93 7.51 -32.60
N THR A 81 -8.15 7.83 -33.06
CA THR A 81 -9.23 6.93 -33.48
C THR A 81 -8.72 5.70 -34.24
N LEU A 82 -9.13 4.49 -33.84
CA LEU A 82 -9.07 3.28 -34.66
C LEU A 82 -10.36 2.46 -34.48
N PRO A 83 -10.83 1.77 -35.53
CA PRO A 83 -12.23 1.42 -35.69
C PRO A 83 -12.65 0.15 -34.93
N ALA A 84 -13.97 0.03 -34.79
CA ALA A 84 -14.65 -1.14 -34.27
C ALA A 84 -14.26 -2.44 -34.98
N SER A 85 -14.30 -3.51 -34.20
CA SER A 85 -14.31 -4.92 -34.61
C SER A 85 -12.95 -5.59 -34.82
N ALA A 86 -12.40 -6.14 -33.74
CA ALA A 86 -11.70 -7.42 -33.75
C ALA A 86 -11.88 -8.09 -32.38
N SER A 87 -12.31 -9.35 -32.38
CA SER A 87 -12.48 -10.20 -31.20
C SER A 87 -11.24 -10.19 -30.29
N PRO A 88 -11.36 -10.43 -28.97
CA PRO A 88 -10.18 -10.50 -28.12
C PRO A 88 -9.44 -11.81 -28.44
N ALA A 89 -8.39 -11.70 -29.25
CA ALA A 89 -7.33 -12.68 -29.23
C ALA A 89 -6.74 -12.65 -27.81
N PHE A 90 -6.73 -13.82 -27.17
CA PHE A 90 -6.07 -14.10 -25.91
C PHE A 90 -4.65 -13.52 -25.96
N GLN A 91 -4.45 -12.35 -25.34
CA GLN A 91 -3.12 -11.77 -25.20
C GLN A 91 -2.40 -12.59 -24.13
N GLU A 92 -1.40 -13.35 -24.57
CA GLU A 92 -0.43 -14.00 -23.69
C GLU A 92 0.11 -12.98 -22.69
N ARG A 93 0.22 -13.39 -21.43
CA ARG A 93 0.90 -12.62 -20.37
C ARG A 93 2.22 -12.08 -20.93
N PRO A 94 2.53 -10.78 -20.80
CA PRO A 94 3.87 -10.31 -21.12
C PRO A 94 4.82 -10.98 -20.15
N THR A 95 5.67 -11.86 -20.67
CA THR A 95 6.79 -12.37 -19.88
C THR A 95 7.82 -11.25 -19.84
N LEU A 96 8.10 -10.74 -18.64
CA LEU A 96 9.18 -9.78 -18.40
C LEU A 96 10.51 -10.52 -18.59
N GLN A 97 10.92 -10.68 -19.84
CA GLN A 97 12.23 -11.21 -20.22
C GLN A 97 13.20 -10.05 -20.45
N GLY A 98 14.37 -10.11 -19.81
CA GLY A 98 15.46 -9.15 -19.98
C GLY A 98 16.12 -8.69 -18.67
N SER A 99 17.29 -8.08 -18.82
CA SER A 99 18.06 -7.52 -17.71
C SER A 99 17.72 -6.04 -17.51
N ILE A 100 17.51 -5.62 -16.26
CA ILE A 100 17.37 -4.21 -15.92
C ILE A 100 18.73 -3.69 -15.47
N GLU A 101 19.31 -2.78 -16.24
CA GLU A 101 20.57 -2.10 -15.92
C GLU A 101 20.27 -0.73 -15.30
N THR A 102 20.74 -0.50 -14.08
CA THR A 102 20.60 0.79 -13.39
C THR A 102 21.87 1.14 -12.61
N SER A 103 22.21 2.42 -12.55
CA SER A 103 23.37 2.91 -11.78
C SER A 103 22.95 3.40 -10.40
N CYS A 104 23.71 3.03 -9.37
CA CYS A 104 23.49 3.50 -8.00
C CYS A 104 23.93 4.97 -7.86
N PRO A 105 23.02 5.91 -7.55
CA PRO A 105 23.37 7.33 -7.46
C PRO A 105 24.29 7.68 -6.28
N GLN A 106 24.45 6.77 -5.32
CA GLN A 106 25.25 6.99 -4.10
C GLN A 106 26.74 6.64 -4.31
N CYS A 107 27.04 5.62 -5.12
CA CYS A 107 28.40 5.09 -5.26
C CYS A 107 28.82 4.79 -6.70
N GLY A 108 27.92 4.95 -7.68
CA GLY A 108 28.20 4.76 -9.10
C GLY A 108 28.31 3.30 -9.55
N ALA A 109 28.04 2.33 -8.67
CA ALA A 109 28.04 0.92 -9.04
C ALA A 109 26.91 0.62 -10.05
N GLU A 110 27.24 -0.15 -11.10
CA GLU A 110 26.24 -0.71 -12.02
C GLU A 110 25.56 -1.92 -11.38
N LEU A 111 24.24 -1.88 -11.34
CA LEU A 111 23.38 -2.96 -10.85
C LEU A 111 22.64 -3.53 -12.05
N ILE A 112 22.84 -4.83 -12.29
CA ILE A 112 22.17 -5.60 -13.33
C ILE A 112 21.30 -6.62 -12.63
N LEU A 113 19.99 -6.53 -12.84
CA LEU A 113 19.00 -7.48 -12.34
C LEU A 113 18.55 -8.38 -13.49
N ASP A 114 19.05 -9.61 -13.49
CA ASP A 114 18.65 -10.65 -14.45
C ASP A 114 17.34 -11.31 -13.99
N LEU A 115 16.24 -10.95 -14.64
CA LEU A 115 14.91 -11.46 -14.32
C LEU A 115 14.70 -12.93 -14.74
N ASP A 116 15.62 -13.48 -15.53
CA ASP A 116 15.59 -14.87 -15.99
C ASP A 116 16.18 -15.87 -14.98
N ALA A 117 17.03 -15.43 -14.05
CA ALA A 117 17.70 -16.30 -13.09
C ALA A 117 16.77 -16.83 -11.98
N ALA A 118 15.62 -16.18 -11.76
CA ALA A 118 14.66 -16.57 -10.73
C ALA A 118 13.82 -17.81 -11.10
N SER A 119 13.84 -18.24 -12.36
CA SER A 119 12.98 -19.34 -12.83
C SER A 119 13.55 -20.74 -12.60
N ASP A 120 14.81 -20.87 -12.17
CA ASP A 120 15.52 -22.17 -12.07
C ASP A 120 15.67 -22.74 -10.65
N LEU A 121 15.09 -22.10 -9.62
CA LEU A 121 15.09 -22.66 -8.26
C LEU A 121 13.80 -23.42 -7.95
N ALA A 122 13.58 -24.55 -8.64
CA ALA A 122 12.61 -25.56 -8.21
C ALA A 122 13.28 -26.52 -7.19
N PRO A 123 12.66 -26.84 -6.05
CA PRO A 123 13.23 -27.81 -5.10
C PRO A 123 13.14 -29.24 -5.67
N ALA A 124 14.21 -30.01 -5.48
CA ALA A 124 14.27 -31.45 -5.76
C ALA A 124 13.47 -32.27 -4.73
#